data_AF-A0A1Z8MAF4-F1
#
_entry.id   AF-A0A1Z8MAF4-F1
#
_cell.length_a   1.000
_cell.length_b   1.000
_cell.length_c   1.000
_cell.angle_alpha   90.00
_cell.angle_beta   90.00
_cell.angle_gamma   90.00
#
_symmetry.space_group_name_H-M   'P 1'
#
loop_
_entity.id
_entity.type
_entity.pdbx_description
1 polymer ?
#
loop_
_entity_poly.entity_id
_entity_poly.type
_entity_poly.pdbx_seq_one_letter_code
_entity_poly.pdbx_strand_id
1 'polypeptide(L)'
;MAGRGLAVALGILLTLLPAVSQACPFCESVQQTIRQQSLTMDAVVIASSVDSHLTRNLDTGIVKMKIHQVLRGGELVKVDQVIDAIYYGDVKVGRRFLLSGVDPPELQWSCLPLTEDFEKYIIGAINLKEDPLSRLRYFRKFLENDDRLISRDAYDEFASTPYEEMMKLGAEMDHDRLVEWVQNPEIGADRRRLYFTMLGICGSKDDLPMLEAQLRTPTKSVSSGLDALIACYLTLAGEKGLPLINELFITNKKAPFKETYAAIMAIRFHGTDGGVIPRSALVESLHAVLERPELADMVIPDLAKWDDWSQVNRMVKLFKDADEKKNWVRVPVVNYLRACPLPEAQKAIEELEKIDPGAVQRSKAFFPIPIRSKSDGKDDQASRTRKERFEKSKRALVSETRSDKARPVGGLPINGTSLKVADASFVATGDATAKRNHSDDAPQLTTVASIPGAKLLGSRILPNQLNPWNLTLVMVMGLASLCIGIFLVLTGGRVFDPPKA
;
A
#
# COMPACT_ATOMS: atom_id res chain seq x y z
N MET A 1 -9.69 -3.81 -72.07
CA MET A 1 -9.27 -2.39 -72.11
C MET A 1 -10.27 -1.62 -71.27
N ALA A 2 -9.96 -1.28 -70.01
CA ALA A 2 -9.25 -0.07 -69.58
C ALA A 2 -10.10 1.21 -69.78
N GLY A 3 -10.50 1.95 -68.74
CA GLY A 3 -10.36 1.69 -67.30
C GLY A 3 -10.75 2.89 -66.42
N ARG A 4 -10.31 2.85 -65.14
CA ARG A 4 -10.22 3.98 -64.18
C ARG A 4 -11.52 4.63 -63.67
N GLY A 5 -12.05 4.06 -62.57
CA GLY A 5 -12.68 4.82 -61.50
C GLY A 5 -11.94 4.52 -60.18
N LEU A 6 -11.13 5.47 -59.68
CA LEU A 6 -10.28 5.30 -58.49
C LEU A 6 -10.49 6.46 -57.51
N ALA A 7 -11.50 6.34 -56.65
CA ALA A 7 -11.75 7.14 -55.44
C ALA A 7 -12.94 6.48 -54.70
N VAL A 8 -13.05 6.34 -53.38
CA VAL A 8 -12.18 6.73 -52.26
C VAL A 8 -12.19 5.56 -51.26
N ALA A 9 -11.02 5.07 -50.86
CA ALA A 9 -10.86 4.15 -49.73
C ALA A 9 -9.83 4.72 -48.76
N LEU A 10 -10.22 5.78 -48.04
CA LEU A 10 -9.38 6.39 -47.02
C LEU A 10 -9.41 5.50 -45.78
N GLY A 11 -8.58 4.47 -45.77
CA GLY A 11 -8.42 3.58 -44.63
C GLY A 11 -8.01 4.36 -43.40
N ILE A 12 -8.82 4.29 -42.34
CA ILE A 12 -8.52 4.88 -41.04
C ILE A 12 -7.35 4.08 -40.46
N LEU A 13 -6.13 4.58 -40.67
CA LEU A 13 -4.93 4.08 -40.02
C LEU A 13 -4.98 4.53 -38.56
N LEU A 14 -5.70 3.77 -37.73
CA LEU A 14 -5.80 4.01 -36.30
C LEU A 14 -4.42 3.80 -35.68
N THR A 15 -3.69 4.89 -35.45
CA THR A 15 -2.39 4.88 -34.80
C THR A 15 -2.55 4.44 -33.36
N LEU A 16 -2.28 3.16 -33.10
CA LEU A 16 -2.00 2.62 -31.78
C LEU A 16 -0.71 3.23 -31.25
N LEU A 17 -0.79 4.49 -30.82
CA LEU A 17 0.14 5.04 -29.85
C LEU A 17 0.10 4.13 -28.62
N PRO A 18 1.24 3.64 -28.11
CA PRO A 18 1.25 2.96 -26.83
C PRO A 18 0.76 3.97 -25.81
N ALA A 19 -0.44 3.75 -25.27
CA ALA A 19 -0.85 4.40 -24.06
C ALA A 19 0.20 4.02 -23.00
N VAL A 20 1.06 4.99 -22.66
CA VAL A 20 1.90 4.87 -21.46
C VAL A 20 0.91 4.74 -20.33
N SER A 21 0.70 3.50 -19.90
CA SER A 21 -0.14 3.20 -18.75
C SER A 21 0.57 3.82 -17.56
N GLN A 22 0.15 5.04 -17.23
CA GLN A 22 0.44 5.69 -15.97
C GLN A 22 -0.15 4.74 -14.92
N ALA A 23 0.68 3.81 -14.43
CA ALA A 23 0.31 2.90 -13.38
C ALA A 23 -0.27 3.75 -12.26
N CYS A 24 -1.51 3.45 -11.88
CA CYS A 24 -2.33 4.37 -11.08
C CYS A 24 -1.52 4.82 -9.85
N PRO A 25 -1.14 6.10 -9.72
CA PRO A 25 -0.19 6.56 -8.67
C PRO A 25 -0.81 6.56 -7.27
N PHE A 26 -2.01 5.99 -7.13
CA PHE A 26 -2.76 5.73 -5.91
C PHE A 26 -2.80 4.23 -5.56
N CYS A 27 -2.01 3.40 -6.25
CA CYS A 27 -2.05 1.94 -6.18
C CYS A 27 -0.67 1.33 -5.93
N GLU A 28 0.28 2.06 -5.33
CA GLU A 28 1.54 1.48 -4.86
C GLU A 28 1.31 0.70 -3.55
N SER A 29 0.69 -0.48 -3.68
CA SER A 29 0.39 -1.40 -2.57
C SER A 29 1.61 -1.62 -1.67
N VAL A 30 1.38 -1.71 -0.35
CA VAL A 30 2.46 -1.89 0.63
C VAL A 30 3.25 -3.16 0.29
N GLN A 31 4.56 -3.01 0.13
CA GLN A 31 5.46 -4.10 -0.21
C GLN A 31 6.12 -4.67 1.05
N GLN A 32 6.76 -5.83 0.92
CA GLN A 32 7.74 -6.26 1.90
C GLN A 32 8.97 -5.37 1.81
N THR A 33 9.47 -4.88 2.94
CA THR A 33 10.72 -4.13 2.98
C THR A 33 11.90 -5.00 2.56
N ILE A 34 12.98 -4.41 2.06
CA ILE A 34 14.22 -5.11 1.68
C ILE A 34 14.78 -5.90 2.85
N ARG A 35 14.59 -5.41 4.08
CA ARG A 35 14.85 -6.15 5.33
C ARG A 35 13.99 -7.42 5.41
N GLN A 36 12.67 -7.31 5.27
CA GLN A 36 11.74 -8.45 5.32
C GLN A 36 12.04 -9.47 4.21
N GLN A 37 12.34 -9.02 3.00
CA GLN A 37 12.79 -9.87 1.89
C GLN A 37 14.09 -10.58 2.23
N SER A 38 15.10 -9.86 2.73
CA SER A 38 16.39 -10.43 3.16
C SER A 38 16.25 -11.45 4.29
N LEU A 39 15.18 -11.37 5.09
CA LEU A 39 14.88 -12.33 6.16
C LEU A 39 14.24 -13.63 5.67
N THR A 40 13.77 -13.72 4.42
CA THR A 40 13.23 -14.96 3.83
C THR A 40 14.22 -15.66 2.88
N MET A 41 15.34 -15.04 2.53
CA MET A 41 16.39 -15.61 1.67
C MET A 41 17.27 -16.64 2.41
N ASP A 42 17.96 -17.51 1.67
CA ASP A 42 18.96 -18.43 2.24
C ASP A 42 20.30 -17.70 2.47
N ALA A 43 20.74 -16.91 1.50
CA ALA A 43 21.95 -16.08 1.61
C ALA A 43 21.69 -14.64 1.17
N VAL A 44 22.33 -13.68 1.84
CA VAL A 44 22.26 -12.25 1.46
C VAL A 44 23.65 -11.65 1.61
N VAL A 45 24.17 -11.05 0.54
CA VAL A 45 25.55 -10.56 0.49
C VAL A 45 25.67 -9.23 -0.24
N ILE A 46 26.69 -8.45 0.10
CA ILE A 46 27.15 -7.32 -0.71
C ILE A 46 28.32 -7.79 -1.56
N ALA A 47 28.21 -7.62 -2.87
CA ALA A 47 29.20 -8.04 -3.84
C ALA A 47 29.50 -6.92 -4.85
N SER A 48 30.62 -7.01 -5.56
CA SER A 48 30.88 -6.18 -6.74
C SER A 48 31.14 -7.01 -7.98
N SER A 49 30.70 -6.53 -9.15
CA SER A 49 31.09 -7.12 -10.43
C SER A 49 32.61 -7.11 -10.58
N VAL A 50 33.21 -8.25 -10.95
CA VAL A 50 34.59 -8.31 -11.47
C VAL A 50 34.61 -8.24 -12.99
N ASP A 51 33.46 -8.44 -13.64
CA ASP A 51 33.27 -8.28 -15.07
C ASP A 51 32.91 -6.84 -15.47
N SER A 52 33.10 -6.57 -16.76
CA SER A 52 32.61 -5.41 -17.48
C SER A 52 31.62 -5.83 -18.57
N HIS A 53 30.94 -4.87 -19.19
CA HIS A 53 30.20 -5.10 -20.44
C HIS A 53 30.98 -5.79 -21.56
N LEU A 54 32.32 -5.72 -21.56
CA LEU A 54 33.20 -6.33 -22.56
C LEU A 54 33.66 -7.75 -22.20
N THR A 55 33.54 -8.15 -20.93
CA THR A 55 34.00 -9.48 -20.44
C THR A 55 32.86 -10.39 -20.01
N ARG A 56 31.68 -9.84 -19.66
CA ARG A 56 30.49 -10.64 -19.35
C ARG A 56 30.00 -11.42 -20.57
N ASN A 57 29.40 -12.58 -20.33
CA ASN A 57 28.74 -13.34 -21.38
C ASN A 57 27.37 -12.69 -21.68
N LEU A 58 27.24 -12.07 -22.86
CA LEU A 58 26.02 -11.35 -23.25
C LEU A 58 24.83 -12.26 -23.56
N ASP A 59 25.08 -13.49 -24.02
CA ASP A 59 24.03 -14.45 -24.39
C ASP A 59 23.34 -15.08 -23.17
N THR A 60 24.11 -15.31 -22.10
CA THR A 60 23.61 -15.87 -20.83
C THR A 60 23.23 -14.80 -19.80
N GLY A 61 23.80 -13.60 -19.91
CA GLY A 61 23.66 -12.55 -18.89
C GLY A 61 24.45 -12.80 -17.60
N ILE A 62 25.32 -13.83 -17.57
CA ILE A 62 26.15 -14.14 -16.41
C ILE A 62 27.21 -13.07 -16.20
N VAL A 63 27.30 -12.59 -14.97
CA VAL A 63 28.27 -11.62 -14.46
C VAL A 63 28.97 -12.24 -13.25
N LYS A 64 30.30 -12.30 -13.29
CA LYS A 64 31.08 -12.73 -12.12
C LYS A 64 31.08 -11.62 -11.07
N MET A 65 30.71 -11.95 -9.85
CA MET A 65 30.65 -11.03 -8.73
C MET A 65 31.45 -11.53 -7.54
N LYS A 66 32.33 -10.68 -6.99
CA LYS A 66 33.12 -10.97 -5.80
C LYS A 66 32.38 -10.50 -4.55
N ILE A 67 32.18 -11.39 -3.60
CA ILE A 67 31.54 -11.12 -2.30
C ILE A 67 32.50 -10.32 -1.40
N HIS A 68 32.03 -9.18 -0.90
CA HIS A 68 32.77 -8.33 0.05
C HIS A 68 32.26 -8.46 1.48
N GLN A 69 30.96 -8.70 1.64
CA GLN A 69 30.32 -8.82 2.95
C GLN A 69 29.19 -9.83 2.90
N VAL A 70 29.15 -10.74 3.87
CA VAL A 70 28.02 -11.64 4.09
C VAL A 70 27.12 -11.04 5.16
N LEU A 71 25.84 -10.82 4.83
CA LEU A 71 24.81 -10.34 5.75
C LEU A 71 23.96 -11.51 6.29
N ARG A 72 23.83 -12.60 5.51
CA ARG A 72 23.16 -13.84 5.88
C ARG A 72 23.72 -15.03 5.08
N GLY A 73 23.68 -16.23 5.66
CA GLY A 73 24.06 -17.49 5.00
C GLY A 73 25.57 -17.76 5.01
N GLY A 74 26.27 -17.45 6.11
CA GLY A 74 27.73 -17.61 6.22
C GLY A 74 28.22 -19.07 6.20
N GLU A 75 27.30 -20.01 6.39
CA GLU A 75 27.46 -21.45 6.19
C GLU A 75 27.37 -21.87 4.71
N LEU A 76 26.75 -21.05 3.86
CA LEU A 76 26.58 -21.28 2.42
C LEU A 76 27.60 -20.53 1.56
N VAL A 77 27.95 -19.30 1.96
CA VAL A 77 28.84 -18.39 1.20
C VAL A 77 29.88 -17.71 2.09
N LYS A 78 31.01 -17.32 1.48
CA LYS A 78 32.15 -16.71 2.18
C LYS A 78 32.55 -15.36 1.56
N VAL A 79 33.16 -14.50 2.37
CA VAL A 79 33.85 -13.30 1.88
C VAL A 79 34.98 -13.71 0.93
N ASP A 80 35.28 -12.85 -0.04
CA ASP A 80 36.21 -13.05 -1.16
C ASP A 80 35.82 -14.14 -2.19
N GLN A 81 34.77 -14.92 -1.94
CA GLN A 81 34.22 -15.86 -2.94
C GLN A 81 33.74 -15.12 -4.18
N VAL A 82 34.03 -15.66 -5.36
CA VAL A 82 33.45 -15.21 -6.63
C VAL A 82 32.30 -16.14 -6.99
N ILE A 83 31.15 -15.56 -7.30
CA ILE A 83 29.94 -16.26 -7.73
C ILE A 83 29.49 -15.76 -9.10
N ASP A 84 28.75 -16.62 -9.81
CA ASP A 84 28.14 -16.30 -11.10
C ASP A 84 26.68 -15.92 -10.85
N ALA A 85 26.29 -14.70 -11.23
CA ALA A 85 24.94 -14.17 -11.06
C ALA A 85 24.41 -13.58 -12.37
N ILE A 86 23.12 -13.73 -12.64
CA ILE A 86 22.50 -13.27 -13.90
C ILE A 86 22.06 -11.81 -13.73
N TYR A 87 22.63 -10.90 -14.52
CA TYR A 87 22.26 -9.48 -14.50
C TYR A 87 22.42 -8.79 -15.86
N TYR A 88 21.30 -8.39 -16.45
CA TYR A 88 21.24 -7.79 -17.79
C TYR A 88 21.47 -6.28 -17.85
N GLY A 89 21.47 -5.57 -16.71
CA GLY A 89 21.64 -4.11 -16.64
C GLY A 89 23.08 -3.62 -16.89
N ASP A 90 23.40 -2.40 -16.44
CA ASP A 90 24.71 -1.76 -16.64
C ASP A 90 25.79 -2.38 -15.72
N VAL A 91 26.85 -2.94 -16.31
CA VAL A 91 27.90 -3.73 -15.64
C VAL A 91 29.26 -3.09 -15.86
N LYS A 92 29.85 -2.66 -14.74
CA LYS A 92 31.19 -2.07 -14.66
C LYS A 92 31.94 -2.75 -13.53
N VAL A 93 33.24 -2.99 -13.73
CA VAL A 93 34.12 -3.54 -12.69
C VAL A 93 34.04 -2.66 -11.44
N GLY A 94 33.83 -3.28 -10.29
CA GLY A 94 33.67 -2.59 -9.01
C GLY A 94 32.25 -2.07 -8.71
N ARG A 95 31.29 -2.10 -9.66
CA ARG A 95 29.89 -1.76 -9.35
C ARG A 95 29.34 -2.70 -8.27
N ARG A 96 28.74 -2.13 -7.22
CA ARG A 96 28.23 -2.88 -6.06
C ARG A 96 26.76 -3.26 -6.20
N PHE A 97 26.41 -4.39 -5.61
CA PHE A 97 25.10 -5.01 -5.63
C PHE A 97 24.79 -5.65 -4.27
N LEU A 98 23.52 -5.57 -3.84
CA LEU A 98 22.94 -6.51 -2.89
C LEU A 98 22.53 -7.74 -3.70
N LEU A 99 23.06 -8.90 -3.32
CA LEU A 99 22.69 -10.18 -3.91
C LEU A 99 21.92 -11.00 -2.88
N SER A 100 20.75 -11.49 -3.29
CA SER A 100 19.87 -12.31 -2.47
C SER A 100 19.69 -13.67 -3.15
N GLY A 101 20.10 -14.73 -2.45
CA GLY A 101 20.19 -16.10 -2.95
C GLY A 101 19.19 -17.04 -2.28
N VAL A 102 18.61 -17.94 -3.08
CA VAL A 102 17.67 -19.00 -2.65
C VAL A 102 18.05 -20.35 -3.26
N ASP A 103 17.48 -21.45 -2.74
CA ASP A 103 17.63 -22.83 -3.24
C ASP A 103 19.06 -23.41 -3.08
N PRO A 104 19.56 -23.60 -1.84
CA PRO A 104 20.83 -24.29 -1.60
C PRO A 104 20.78 -25.78 -2.05
N PRO A 105 21.90 -26.36 -2.50
CA PRO A 105 23.26 -25.80 -2.48
C PRO A 105 23.60 -24.90 -3.68
N GLU A 106 22.84 -24.96 -4.78
CA GLU A 106 23.11 -24.21 -6.01
C GLU A 106 22.33 -22.89 -6.05
N LEU A 107 22.72 -21.97 -5.16
CA LEU A 107 22.02 -20.72 -4.91
C LEU A 107 21.72 -19.91 -6.19
N GLN A 108 20.44 -19.60 -6.39
CA GLN A 108 19.94 -18.74 -7.47
C GLN A 108 19.91 -17.29 -7.01
N TRP A 109 20.62 -16.40 -7.70
CA TRP A 109 20.86 -15.03 -7.25
C TRP A 109 19.98 -13.99 -7.96
N SER A 110 19.28 -13.19 -7.16
CA SER A 110 18.74 -11.90 -7.59
C SER A 110 19.76 -10.77 -7.33
N CYS A 111 19.80 -9.76 -8.21
CA CYS A 111 20.81 -8.70 -8.19
C CYS A 111 20.16 -7.30 -8.10
N LEU A 112 20.35 -6.60 -6.98
CA LEU A 112 19.90 -5.22 -6.79
C LEU A 112 21.12 -4.26 -6.79
N PRO A 113 21.28 -3.37 -7.79
CA PRO A 113 22.38 -2.40 -7.82
C PRO A 113 22.34 -1.45 -6.63
N LEU A 114 23.51 -1.10 -6.08
CA LEU A 114 23.63 -0.21 -4.94
C LEU A 114 24.28 1.13 -5.30
N THR A 115 23.72 2.21 -4.73
CA THR A 115 24.44 3.46 -4.47
C THR A 115 25.13 3.34 -3.11
N GLU A 116 26.11 4.21 -2.83
CA GLU A 116 26.83 4.19 -1.54
C GLU A 116 25.89 4.41 -0.35
N ASP A 117 24.90 5.30 -0.50
CA ASP A 117 23.94 5.60 0.55
C ASP A 117 22.88 4.51 0.71
N PHE A 118 22.45 3.87 -0.38
CA PHE A 118 21.54 2.72 -0.33
C PHE A 118 22.21 1.50 0.32
N GLU A 119 23.50 1.29 0.10
CA GLU A 119 24.28 0.25 0.79
C GLU A 119 24.35 0.51 2.31
N LYS A 120 24.72 1.73 2.73
CA LYS A 120 24.71 2.12 4.16
C LYS A 120 23.33 1.91 4.79
N TYR A 121 22.27 2.27 4.06
CA TYR A 121 20.88 2.11 4.47
C TYR A 121 20.49 0.63 4.63
N ILE A 122 20.74 -0.22 3.63
CA ILE A 122 20.40 -1.65 3.69
C ILE A 122 21.17 -2.38 4.79
N ILE A 123 22.48 -2.11 4.93
CA ILE A 123 23.30 -2.71 5.99
C ILE A 123 22.76 -2.29 7.36
N GLY A 124 22.37 -1.03 7.54
CA GLY A 124 21.73 -0.58 8.78
C GLY A 124 20.40 -1.30 9.03
N ALA A 125 19.53 -1.38 8.02
CA ALA A 125 18.19 -1.98 8.13
C ALA A 125 18.22 -3.49 8.43
N ILE A 126 19.06 -4.26 7.75
CA ILE A 126 19.16 -5.72 7.94
C ILE A 126 19.66 -6.06 9.36
N ASN A 127 20.57 -5.26 9.91
CA ASN A 127 21.11 -5.48 11.26
C ASN A 127 20.18 -5.01 12.41
N LEU A 128 19.00 -4.46 12.11
CA LEU A 128 18.01 -4.12 13.14
C LEU A 128 17.45 -5.37 13.82
N LYS A 129 17.13 -5.25 15.10
CA LYS A 129 16.38 -6.27 15.86
C LYS A 129 14.92 -6.36 15.35
N GLU A 130 14.25 -7.47 15.63
CA GLU A 130 12.81 -7.65 15.33
C GLU A 130 11.85 -6.79 16.17
N ASP A 131 12.36 -5.89 17.01
CA ASP A 131 11.56 -4.92 17.76
C ASP A 131 11.00 -3.81 16.83
N PRO A 132 9.66 -3.67 16.70
CA PRO A 132 9.06 -2.67 15.80
C PRO A 132 9.50 -1.24 16.12
N LEU A 133 9.59 -0.87 17.40
CA LEU A 133 9.94 0.49 17.79
C LEU A 133 11.38 0.86 17.38
N SER A 134 12.33 -0.07 17.55
CA SER A 134 13.70 0.08 17.07
C SER A 134 13.77 0.20 15.55
N ARG A 135 12.90 -0.50 14.80
CA ARG A 135 12.80 -0.32 13.35
C ARG A 135 12.26 1.06 12.99
N LEU A 136 11.10 1.46 13.52
CA LEU A 136 10.52 2.79 13.24
C LEU A 136 11.51 3.95 13.53
N ARG A 137 12.31 3.87 14.61
CA ARG A 137 13.38 4.84 14.92
C ARG A 137 14.49 4.93 13.85
N TYR A 138 14.74 3.84 13.13
CA TYR A 138 15.67 3.81 12.02
C TYR A 138 15.02 4.39 10.76
N PHE A 139 13.91 3.78 10.31
CA PHE A 139 13.26 4.11 9.04
C PHE A 139 12.69 5.55 9.00
N ARG A 140 12.32 6.16 10.15
CA ARG A 140 11.79 7.55 10.17
C ARG A 140 12.72 8.59 9.55
N LYS A 141 14.03 8.33 9.58
CA LYS A 141 15.07 9.23 9.05
C LYS A 141 15.09 9.30 7.52
N PHE A 142 14.37 8.39 6.87
CA PHE A 142 14.48 8.10 5.44
C PHE A 142 13.16 8.32 4.67
N LEU A 143 12.07 8.68 5.37
CA LEU A 143 10.73 8.82 4.80
C LEU A 143 10.66 9.75 3.55
N GLU A 144 11.40 10.85 3.55
CA GLU A 144 11.55 11.76 2.39
C GLU A 144 13.02 11.83 1.92
N ASN A 145 13.69 10.67 1.80
CA ASN A 145 15.01 10.58 1.17
C ASN A 145 14.93 10.70 -0.37
N ASP A 146 15.91 11.41 -0.96
CA ASP A 146 16.01 11.64 -2.42
C ASP A 146 16.15 10.35 -3.23
N ASP A 147 16.79 9.31 -2.69
CA ASP A 147 16.76 7.97 -3.28
C ASP A 147 15.38 7.36 -3.06
N ARG A 148 14.63 7.21 -4.16
CA ARG A 148 13.28 6.68 -4.16
C ARG A 148 13.20 5.24 -3.64
N LEU A 149 14.26 4.44 -3.72
CA LEU A 149 14.27 3.09 -3.15
C LEU A 149 14.34 3.16 -1.62
N ILE A 150 15.22 4.01 -1.09
CA ILE A 150 15.34 4.26 0.35
C ILE A 150 14.01 4.78 0.93
N SER A 151 13.44 5.83 0.31
CA SER A 151 12.23 6.45 0.85
C SER A 151 10.97 5.63 0.64
N ARG A 152 10.90 4.78 -0.40
CA ARG A 152 9.84 3.79 -0.55
C ARG A 152 9.92 2.69 0.51
N ASP A 153 11.11 2.12 0.72
CA ASP A 153 11.32 1.05 1.71
C ASP A 153 11.03 1.54 3.15
N ALA A 154 11.39 2.79 3.47
CA ALA A 154 11.02 3.43 4.72
C ALA A 154 9.51 3.68 4.86
N TYR A 155 8.82 4.06 3.78
CA TYR A 155 7.36 4.15 3.77
C TYR A 155 6.71 2.77 4.01
N ASP A 156 7.20 1.71 3.35
CA ASP A 156 6.66 0.35 3.47
C ASP A 156 6.81 -0.23 4.90
N GLU A 157 7.90 0.06 5.63
CA GLU A 157 8.00 -0.31 7.06
C GLU A 157 6.90 0.37 7.88
N PHE A 158 6.68 1.67 7.70
CA PHE A 158 5.64 2.40 8.43
C PHE A 158 4.23 1.93 8.05
N ALA A 159 3.95 1.76 6.76
CA ALA A 159 2.64 1.36 6.26
C ALA A 159 2.27 -0.09 6.60
N SER A 160 3.26 -0.96 6.83
CA SER A 160 3.04 -2.34 7.32
C SER A 160 3.02 -2.46 8.85
N THR A 161 3.46 -1.43 9.59
CA THR A 161 3.53 -1.49 11.06
C THR A 161 2.15 -1.26 11.71
N PRO A 162 1.71 -2.12 12.66
CA PRO A 162 0.46 -1.91 13.37
C PRO A 162 0.38 -0.56 14.09
N TYR A 163 -0.80 0.07 14.08
CA TYR A 163 -1.01 1.40 14.68
C TYR A 163 -0.60 1.48 16.15
N GLU A 164 -0.80 0.40 16.92
CA GLU A 164 -0.40 0.34 18.34
C GLU A 164 1.12 0.36 18.56
N GLU A 165 1.91 -0.08 17.58
CA GLU A 165 3.37 0.04 17.60
C GLU A 165 3.81 1.45 17.19
N MET A 166 3.17 2.04 16.16
CA MET A 166 3.43 3.44 15.77
C MET A 166 3.14 4.42 16.92
N MET A 167 2.09 4.20 17.71
CA MET A 167 1.79 5.01 18.90
C MET A 167 2.96 5.07 19.91
N LYS A 168 3.80 4.03 20.00
CA LYS A 168 4.95 4.00 20.91
C LYS A 168 6.08 4.94 20.47
N LEU A 169 6.13 5.30 19.18
CA LEU A 169 7.09 6.25 18.62
C LEU A 169 6.67 7.71 18.86
N GLY A 170 5.42 7.98 19.25
CA GLY A 170 4.81 9.32 19.18
C GLY A 170 5.59 10.46 19.85
N ALA A 171 6.25 10.19 20.98
CA ALA A 171 7.07 11.17 21.68
C ALA A 171 8.39 11.53 20.98
N GLU A 172 8.80 10.73 19.99
CA GLU A 172 10.01 10.92 19.20
C GLU A 172 9.72 11.29 17.72
N MET A 173 8.46 11.59 17.39
CA MET A 173 8.08 12.08 16.07
C MET A 173 8.35 13.57 15.95
N ASP A 174 8.87 14.01 14.81
CA ASP A 174 9.08 15.41 14.51
C ASP A 174 7.74 16.04 14.08
N HIS A 175 7.10 16.72 15.03
CA HIS A 175 5.80 17.36 14.85
C HIS A 175 5.81 18.40 13.72
N ASP A 176 6.77 19.33 13.76
CA ASP A 176 6.78 20.48 12.87
C ASP A 176 7.11 20.05 11.44
N ARG A 177 7.98 19.04 11.28
CA ARG A 177 8.24 18.42 9.98
C ARG A 177 7.03 17.68 9.42
N LEU A 178 6.22 17.03 10.25
CA LEU A 178 4.96 16.42 9.81
C LEU A 178 3.94 17.47 9.37
N VAL A 179 3.83 18.60 10.08
CA VAL A 179 2.98 19.73 9.68
C VAL A 179 3.41 20.29 8.32
N GLU A 180 4.72 20.50 8.12
CA GLU A 180 5.29 20.93 6.83
C GLU A 180 4.91 19.95 5.70
N TRP A 181 5.10 18.65 5.89
CA TRP A 181 4.82 17.64 4.88
C TRP A 181 3.32 17.49 4.55
N VAL A 182 2.42 17.52 5.53
CA VAL A 182 0.97 17.41 5.24
C VAL A 182 0.42 18.63 4.50
N GLN A 183 1.07 19.79 4.62
CA GLN A 183 0.73 21.02 3.90
C GLN A 183 1.39 21.12 2.51
N ASN A 184 2.56 20.52 2.31
CA ASN A 184 3.28 20.57 1.04
C ASN A 184 2.47 19.91 -0.11
N PRO A 185 2.15 20.61 -1.22
CA PRO A 185 1.35 20.05 -2.31
C PRO A 185 2.04 18.92 -3.09
N GLU A 186 3.38 18.88 -3.10
CA GLU A 186 4.18 17.91 -3.87
C GLU A 186 4.25 16.52 -3.21
N ILE A 187 3.91 16.41 -1.92
CA ILE A 187 3.88 15.12 -1.22
C ILE A 187 2.77 14.23 -1.79
N GLY A 188 3.15 13.05 -2.28
CA GLY A 188 2.23 12.06 -2.84
C GLY A 188 1.15 11.59 -1.85
N ALA A 189 0.00 11.16 -2.39
CA ALA A 189 -1.19 10.79 -1.61
C ALA A 189 -0.92 9.80 -0.46
N ASP A 190 -0.20 8.72 -0.76
CA ASP A 190 0.05 7.63 0.20
C ASP A 190 0.98 8.10 1.34
N ARG A 191 2.02 8.87 1.01
CA ARG A 191 2.89 9.55 1.99
C ARG A 191 2.11 10.53 2.85
N ARG A 192 1.23 11.34 2.25
CA ARG A 192 0.36 12.29 2.98
C ARG A 192 -0.58 11.57 3.95
N ARG A 193 -1.15 10.41 3.55
CA ARG A 193 -1.95 9.54 4.43
C ARG A 193 -1.14 9.07 5.64
N LEU A 194 0.11 8.63 5.43
CA LEU A 194 1.00 8.25 6.54
C LEU A 194 1.29 9.44 7.45
N TYR A 195 1.60 10.62 6.89
CA TYR A 195 1.94 11.80 7.69
C TYR A 195 0.75 12.36 8.49
N PHE A 196 -0.48 12.31 7.97
CA PHE A 196 -1.67 12.58 8.80
C PHE A 196 -1.85 11.54 9.92
N THR A 197 -1.54 10.27 9.66
CA THR A 197 -1.61 9.21 10.69
C THR A 197 -0.58 9.46 11.80
N MET A 198 0.64 9.82 11.46
CA MET A 198 1.70 10.19 12.40
C MET A 198 1.38 11.50 13.15
N LEU A 199 0.86 12.52 12.46
CA LEU A 199 0.42 13.76 13.09
C LEU A 199 -0.75 13.53 14.06
N GLY A 200 -1.63 12.56 13.79
CA GLY A 200 -2.64 12.15 14.77
C GLY A 200 -2.06 11.56 16.06
N ILE A 201 -0.84 10.98 16.01
CA ILE A 201 -0.16 10.38 17.16
C ILE A 201 0.60 11.43 17.99
N CYS A 202 1.32 12.36 17.35
CA CYS A 202 2.17 13.35 18.05
C CYS A 202 1.56 14.76 18.16
N GLY A 203 0.50 15.04 17.40
CA GLY A 203 -0.15 16.34 17.30
C GLY A 203 -1.01 16.73 18.49
N SER A 204 -1.60 17.91 18.39
CA SER A 204 -2.22 18.63 19.49
C SER A 204 -3.60 19.20 19.11
N LYS A 205 -4.17 20.03 19.99
CA LYS A 205 -5.40 20.77 19.64
C LYS A 205 -5.11 22.04 18.87
N ASP A 206 -3.85 22.47 18.85
CA ASP A 206 -3.40 23.70 18.19
C ASP A 206 -3.33 23.50 16.66
N ASP A 207 -3.31 22.24 16.21
CA ASP A 207 -3.38 21.82 14.80
C ASP A 207 -4.80 21.82 14.23
N LEU A 208 -5.84 21.84 15.08
CA LEU A 208 -7.24 21.76 14.64
C LEU A 208 -7.63 22.84 13.61
N PRO A 209 -7.28 24.13 13.78
CA PRO A 209 -7.60 25.16 12.78
C PRO A 209 -7.02 24.86 11.38
N MET A 210 -5.83 24.26 11.35
CA MET A 210 -5.15 23.88 10.10
C MET A 210 -5.82 22.67 9.44
N LEU A 211 -6.22 21.68 10.22
CA LEU A 211 -6.95 20.50 9.72
C LEU A 211 -8.38 20.86 9.29
N GLU A 212 -9.10 21.71 10.03
CA GLU A 212 -10.44 22.20 9.66
C GLU A 212 -10.44 23.00 8.35
N ALA A 213 -9.43 23.85 8.14
CA ALA A 213 -9.27 24.58 6.89
C ALA A 213 -9.12 23.61 5.69
N GLN A 214 -8.30 22.57 5.84
CA GLN A 214 -8.13 21.53 4.81
C GLN A 214 -9.39 20.70 4.58
N LEU A 215 -10.16 20.38 5.63
CA LEU A 215 -11.43 19.67 5.53
C LEU A 215 -12.53 20.50 4.83
N ARG A 216 -12.59 21.81 5.09
CA ARG A 216 -13.57 22.73 4.49
C ARG A 216 -13.19 23.19 3.08
N THR A 217 -11.93 23.14 2.71
CA THR A 217 -11.45 23.50 1.35
C THR A 217 -10.40 22.48 0.87
N PRO A 218 -10.82 21.23 0.61
CA PRO A 218 -9.91 20.18 0.18
C PRO A 218 -9.36 20.48 -1.22
N THR A 219 -8.05 20.66 -1.32
CA THR A 219 -7.37 20.73 -2.62
C THR A 219 -7.44 19.38 -3.34
N LYS A 220 -7.08 19.34 -4.62
CA LYS A 220 -6.99 18.06 -5.36
C LYS A 220 -5.98 17.09 -4.75
N SER A 221 -4.89 17.59 -4.15
CA SER A 221 -3.86 16.77 -3.48
C SER A 221 -4.28 16.29 -2.08
N VAL A 222 -5.09 17.07 -1.36
CA VAL A 222 -5.69 16.67 -0.06
C VAL A 222 -6.85 15.69 -0.23
N SER A 223 -7.56 15.76 -1.36
CA SER A 223 -8.62 14.79 -1.71
C SER A 223 -8.14 13.33 -1.71
N SER A 224 -6.86 13.10 -1.95
CA SER A 224 -6.20 11.80 -1.88
C SER A 224 -5.46 11.69 -0.54
N GLY A 225 -6.04 10.95 0.40
CA GLY A 225 -5.64 10.93 1.82
C GLY A 225 -6.65 11.59 2.77
N LEU A 226 -7.82 12.00 2.27
CA LEU A 226 -8.90 12.61 3.06
C LEU A 226 -9.36 11.74 4.25
N ASP A 227 -9.32 10.41 4.11
CA ASP A 227 -9.60 9.45 5.18
C ASP A 227 -8.63 9.63 6.36
N ALA A 228 -7.35 9.82 6.08
CA ALA A 228 -6.34 10.05 7.10
C ALA A 228 -6.43 11.45 7.71
N LEU A 229 -6.77 12.48 6.91
CA LEU A 229 -7.04 13.83 7.41
C LEU A 229 -8.25 13.84 8.37
N ILE A 230 -9.36 13.21 8.01
CA ILE A 230 -10.54 13.07 8.87
C ILE A 230 -10.17 12.27 10.14
N ALA A 231 -9.44 11.16 9.99
CA ALA A 231 -9.00 10.36 11.14
C ALA A 231 -8.11 11.16 12.09
N CYS A 232 -7.13 11.91 11.58
CA CYS A 232 -6.25 12.79 12.34
C CYS A 232 -7.04 13.88 13.08
N TYR A 233 -7.93 14.60 12.39
CA TYR A 233 -8.80 15.60 13.00
C TYR A 233 -9.64 15.00 14.14
N LEU A 234 -10.26 13.84 13.93
CA LEU A 234 -11.04 13.15 14.95
C LEU A 234 -10.18 12.61 16.12
N THR A 235 -8.92 12.25 15.90
CA THR A 235 -7.98 11.90 16.98
C THR A 235 -7.71 13.10 17.89
N LEU A 236 -7.56 14.30 17.32
CA LEU A 236 -7.17 15.50 18.05
C LEU A 236 -8.38 16.24 18.68
N ALA A 237 -9.52 16.27 17.98
CA ALA A 237 -10.78 16.84 18.46
C ALA A 237 -11.54 15.89 19.41
N GLY A 238 -11.40 14.57 19.21
CA GLY A 238 -12.25 13.55 19.78
C GLY A 238 -13.69 13.66 19.27
N GLU A 239 -14.63 13.17 20.09
CA GLU A 239 -16.08 13.16 19.81
C GLU A 239 -16.65 14.53 19.37
N LYS A 240 -16.07 15.64 19.88
CA LYS A 240 -16.46 17.01 19.52
C LYS A 240 -16.21 17.36 18.05
N GLY A 241 -15.38 16.60 17.34
CA GLY A 241 -15.16 16.76 15.90
C GLY A 241 -16.22 16.09 15.01
N LEU A 242 -16.99 15.13 15.54
CA LEU A 242 -18.01 14.41 14.74
C LEU A 242 -19.05 15.32 14.07
N PRO A 243 -19.56 16.40 14.69
CA PRO A 243 -20.50 17.32 14.03
C PRO A 243 -19.96 17.89 12.71
N LEU A 244 -18.68 18.28 12.64
CA LEU A 244 -18.06 18.81 11.42
C LEU A 244 -17.97 17.75 10.32
N ILE A 245 -17.53 16.54 10.68
CA ILE A 245 -17.42 15.43 9.72
C ILE A 245 -18.81 15.01 9.22
N ASN A 246 -19.81 15.05 10.10
CA ASN A 246 -21.19 14.76 9.76
C ASN A 246 -21.80 15.83 8.84
N GLU A 247 -21.54 17.12 9.11
CA GLU A 247 -21.93 18.27 8.28
C GLU A 247 -21.34 18.14 6.86
N LEU A 248 -20.03 17.93 6.75
CA LEU A 248 -19.32 17.98 5.48
C LEU A 248 -19.54 16.75 4.60
N PHE A 249 -19.48 15.54 5.16
CA PHE A 249 -19.30 14.31 4.38
C PHE A 249 -20.39 13.25 4.54
N ILE A 250 -21.07 13.19 5.70
CA ILE A 250 -22.06 12.13 5.98
C ILE A 250 -23.48 12.60 5.58
N THR A 251 -23.99 13.60 6.28
CA THR A 251 -25.37 14.12 6.12
C THR A 251 -25.54 14.96 4.87
N ASN A 252 -24.44 15.54 4.36
CA ASN A 252 -24.41 16.23 3.08
C ASN A 252 -24.65 15.26 1.92
N LYS A 253 -25.90 15.17 1.48
CA LYS A 253 -26.31 14.34 0.33
C LYS A 253 -25.71 14.79 -1.02
N LYS A 254 -25.00 15.93 -1.07
CA LYS A 254 -24.23 16.39 -2.24
C LYS A 254 -22.74 16.01 -2.17
N ALA A 255 -22.27 15.47 -1.04
CA ALA A 255 -20.89 15.01 -0.91
C ALA A 255 -20.61 13.86 -1.90
N PRO A 256 -19.54 13.95 -2.73
CA PRO A 256 -19.12 12.89 -3.62
C PRO A 256 -18.92 11.57 -2.89
N PHE A 257 -19.27 10.45 -3.54
CA PHE A 257 -19.13 9.08 -2.98
C PHE A 257 -17.77 8.85 -2.31
N LYS A 258 -16.67 9.25 -2.96
CA LYS A 258 -15.29 9.08 -2.45
C LYS A 258 -15.05 9.77 -1.11
N GLU A 259 -15.74 10.88 -0.83
CA GLU A 259 -15.54 11.71 0.36
C GLU A 259 -16.36 11.19 1.53
N THR A 260 -17.62 10.79 1.27
CA THR A 260 -18.41 10.05 2.27
C THR A 260 -17.76 8.70 2.59
N TYR A 261 -17.21 7.99 1.60
CA TYR A 261 -16.44 6.76 1.84
C TYR A 261 -15.19 7.00 2.69
N ALA A 262 -14.43 8.07 2.41
CA ALA A 262 -13.28 8.46 3.25
C ALA A 262 -13.68 8.74 4.71
N ALA A 263 -14.81 9.42 4.92
CA ALA A 263 -15.35 9.67 6.26
C ALA A 263 -15.77 8.37 6.97
N ILE A 264 -16.42 7.43 6.25
CA ILE A 264 -16.77 6.09 6.78
C ILE A 264 -15.50 5.33 7.18
N MET A 265 -14.45 5.35 6.37
CA MET A 265 -13.17 4.71 6.69
C MET A 265 -12.51 5.30 7.94
N ALA A 266 -12.56 6.62 8.11
CA ALA A 266 -12.04 7.29 9.31
C ALA A 266 -12.86 6.94 10.58
N ILE A 267 -14.19 6.89 10.48
CA ILE A 267 -15.10 6.48 11.57
C ILE A 267 -14.82 5.01 11.94
N ARG A 268 -14.67 4.12 10.95
CA ARG A 268 -14.32 2.71 11.13
C ARG A 268 -12.99 2.57 11.88
N PHE A 269 -11.95 3.26 11.44
CA PHE A 269 -10.65 3.30 12.12
C PHE A 269 -10.78 3.72 13.59
N HIS A 270 -11.57 4.75 13.91
CA HIS A 270 -11.77 5.17 15.30
C HIS A 270 -12.50 4.11 16.15
N GLY A 271 -13.42 3.35 15.55
CA GLY A 271 -14.12 2.25 16.21
C GLY A 271 -13.32 0.94 16.34
N THR A 272 -12.20 0.79 15.62
CA THR A 272 -11.32 -0.39 15.68
C THR A 272 -9.98 -0.11 16.37
N ASP A 273 -9.22 0.86 15.87
CA ASP A 273 -7.78 1.02 16.17
C ASP A 273 -7.46 2.38 16.82
N GLY A 274 -8.18 3.45 16.45
CA GLY A 274 -7.99 4.79 17.02
C GLY A 274 -8.40 4.85 18.49
N GLY A 275 -9.65 4.47 18.81
CA GLY A 275 -10.14 4.33 20.18
C GLY A 275 -10.24 5.62 21.00
N VAL A 276 -10.15 6.81 20.39
CA VAL A 276 -10.28 8.12 21.08
C VAL A 276 -11.75 8.53 21.28
N ILE A 277 -12.65 7.94 20.49
CA ILE A 277 -14.09 8.21 20.46
C ILE A 277 -14.83 6.90 20.81
N PRO A 278 -15.83 6.92 21.71
CA PRO A 278 -16.59 5.72 22.05
C PRO A 278 -17.45 5.27 20.86
N ARG A 279 -17.64 3.95 20.68
CA ARG A 279 -18.43 3.41 19.56
C ARG A 279 -19.87 3.92 19.56
N SER A 280 -20.45 4.14 20.74
CA SER A 280 -21.78 4.72 20.91
C SER A 280 -21.95 6.11 20.26
N ALA A 281 -20.89 6.92 20.16
CA ALA A 281 -20.94 8.18 19.42
C ALA A 281 -20.65 8.00 17.92
N LEU A 282 -19.85 6.99 17.55
CA LEU A 282 -19.51 6.68 16.15
C LEU A 282 -20.68 6.07 15.37
N VAL A 283 -21.51 5.23 16.02
CA VAL A 283 -22.66 4.59 15.35
C VAL A 283 -23.72 5.58 14.88
N GLU A 284 -23.93 6.69 15.59
CA GLU A 284 -24.86 7.75 15.17
C GLU A 284 -24.49 8.35 13.80
N SER A 285 -23.19 8.52 13.52
CA SER A 285 -22.71 8.91 12.20
C SER A 285 -22.98 7.83 11.15
N LEU A 286 -22.87 6.54 11.50
CA LEU A 286 -23.19 5.44 10.59
C LEU A 286 -24.70 5.29 10.35
N HIS A 287 -25.55 5.57 11.34
CA HIS A 287 -27.01 5.63 11.16
C HIS A 287 -27.41 6.68 10.13
N ALA A 288 -26.76 7.85 10.16
CA ALA A 288 -26.99 8.89 9.14
C ALA A 288 -26.61 8.43 7.72
N VAL A 289 -25.66 7.50 7.55
CA VAL A 289 -25.37 6.87 6.25
C VAL A 289 -26.50 5.95 5.78
N LEU A 290 -27.26 5.31 6.69
CA LEU A 290 -28.43 4.49 6.32
C LEU A 290 -29.58 5.31 5.68
N GLU A 291 -29.55 6.65 5.78
CA GLU A 291 -30.43 7.58 5.06
C GLU A 291 -29.97 7.88 3.61
N ARG A 292 -28.92 7.18 3.16
CA ARG A 292 -28.36 7.15 1.81
C ARG A 292 -28.29 5.69 1.33
N PRO A 293 -29.38 5.13 0.78
CA PRO A 293 -29.46 3.72 0.41
C PRO A 293 -28.36 3.23 -0.53
N GLU A 294 -27.77 4.13 -1.32
CA GLU A 294 -26.63 3.88 -2.21
C GLU A 294 -25.28 3.71 -1.50
N LEU A 295 -25.23 3.92 -0.18
CA LEU A 295 -24.07 3.75 0.70
C LEU A 295 -24.35 2.83 1.90
N ALA A 296 -25.59 2.40 2.11
CA ALA A 296 -26.00 1.73 3.35
C ALA A 296 -25.26 0.40 3.56
N ASP A 297 -25.01 -0.36 2.50
CA ASP A 297 -24.24 -1.61 2.54
C ASP A 297 -22.81 -1.44 3.06
N MET A 298 -22.22 -0.25 2.91
CA MET A 298 -20.85 0.06 3.33
C MET A 298 -20.68 0.12 4.85
N VAL A 299 -21.76 0.34 5.61
CA VAL A 299 -21.72 0.55 7.08
C VAL A 299 -22.42 -0.54 7.89
N ILE A 300 -23.35 -1.29 7.28
CA ILE A 300 -24.07 -2.40 7.93
C ILE A 300 -23.13 -3.44 8.59
N PRO A 301 -21.99 -3.83 7.98
CA PRO A 301 -21.03 -4.74 8.62
C PRO A 301 -20.39 -4.18 9.89
N ASP A 302 -20.17 -2.85 9.98
CA ASP A 302 -19.62 -2.23 11.18
C ASP A 302 -20.63 -2.23 12.31
N LEU A 303 -21.89 -1.85 12.02
CA LEU A 303 -22.99 -1.91 12.99
C LEU A 303 -23.17 -3.31 13.57
N ALA A 304 -23.10 -4.35 12.71
CA ALA A 304 -23.15 -5.75 13.16
C ALA A 304 -21.93 -6.17 13.99
N LYS A 305 -20.72 -5.72 13.62
CA LYS A 305 -19.48 -6.02 14.34
C LYS A 305 -19.41 -5.33 15.70
N TRP A 306 -20.02 -4.15 15.82
CA TRP A 306 -20.06 -3.30 17.02
C TRP A 306 -21.30 -3.51 17.89
N ASP A 307 -22.08 -4.57 17.61
CA ASP A 307 -23.28 -4.97 18.35
C ASP A 307 -24.39 -3.90 18.43
N ASP A 308 -24.45 -2.96 17.47
CA ASP A 308 -25.55 -2.00 17.38
C ASP A 308 -26.80 -2.65 16.77
N TRP A 309 -27.68 -3.14 17.63
CA TRP A 309 -28.94 -3.77 17.24
C TRP A 309 -30.13 -2.79 17.12
N SER A 310 -29.90 -1.48 17.28
CA SER A 310 -30.98 -0.47 17.21
C SER A 310 -31.65 -0.37 15.85
N GLN A 311 -30.98 -0.79 14.78
CA GLN A 311 -31.38 -0.56 13.39
C GLN A 311 -32.16 -1.71 12.73
N VAL A 312 -32.56 -2.77 13.46
CA VAL A 312 -33.29 -3.95 12.90
C VAL A 312 -34.45 -3.55 11.97
N ASN A 313 -35.32 -2.62 12.41
CA ASN A 313 -36.44 -2.15 11.60
C ASN A 313 -35.99 -1.42 10.32
N ARG A 314 -34.89 -0.68 10.39
CA ARG A 314 -34.31 0.02 9.22
C ARG A 314 -33.69 -0.97 8.24
N MET A 315 -33.06 -2.05 8.72
CA MET A 315 -32.52 -3.12 7.88
C MET A 315 -33.63 -3.85 7.11
N VAL A 316 -34.72 -4.21 7.78
CA VAL A 316 -35.91 -4.81 7.13
C VAL A 316 -36.46 -3.90 6.05
N LYS A 317 -36.56 -2.59 6.32
CA LYS A 317 -36.98 -1.60 5.31
C LYS A 317 -36.01 -1.54 4.12
N LEU A 318 -34.70 -1.41 4.37
CA LEU A 318 -33.68 -1.37 3.30
C LEU A 318 -33.73 -2.61 2.39
N PHE A 319 -34.01 -3.80 2.92
CA PHE A 319 -34.16 -5.01 2.11
C PHE A 319 -35.44 -4.98 1.26
N LYS A 320 -36.57 -4.58 1.85
CA LYS A 320 -37.89 -4.52 1.19
C LYS A 320 -37.96 -3.42 0.13
N ASP A 321 -37.32 -2.28 0.37
CA ASP A 321 -37.23 -1.13 -0.55
C ASP A 321 -36.18 -1.32 -1.66
N ALA A 322 -35.29 -2.32 -1.55
CA ALA A 322 -34.26 -2.59 -2.56
C ALA A 322 -34.87 -3.19 -3.83
N ASP A 323 -34.78 -2.45 -4.93
CA ASP A 323 -35.09 -2.90 -6.29
C ASP A 323 -33.98 -3.83 -6.87
N GLU A 324 -34.20 -4.38 -8.06
CA GLU A 324 -33.23 -5.25 -8.75
C GLU A 324 -31.86 -4.59 -8.95
N LYS A 325 -31.83 -3.26 -9.12
CA LYS A 325 -30.61 -2.46 -9.29
C LYS A 325 -30.00 -2.00 -7.97
N LYS A 326 -30.50 -2.46 -6.81
CA LYS A 326 -29.97 -2.18 -5.47
C LYS A 326 -29.91 -3.42 -4.58
N ASN A 327 -30.10 -4.61 -5.14
CA ASN A 327 -30.21 -5.86 -4.40
C ASN A 327 -28.92 -6.25 -3.62
N TRP A 328 -27.78 -5.59 -3.86
CA TRP A 328 -26.53 -5.82 -3.13
C TRP A 328 -26.68 -5.59 -1.62
N VAL A 329 -27.52 -4.63 -1.19
CA VAL A 329 -27.76 -4.32 0.24
C VAL A 329 -28.44 -5.46 0.99
N ARG A 330 -29.12 -6.37 0.29
CA ARG A 330 -29.90 -7.47 0.90
C ARG A 330 -29.02 -8.47 1.65
N VAL A 331 -27.82 -8.76 1.16
CA VAL A 331 -26.89 -9.71 1.81
C VAL A 331 -26.27 -9.12 3.09
N PRO A 332 -25.72 -7.89 3.11
CA PRO A 332 -25.34 -7.19 4.34
C PRO A 332 -26.47 -7.13 5.37
N VAL A 333 -27.70 -6.77 4.96
CA VAL A 333 -28.88 -6.76 5.87
C VAL A 333 -29.08 -8.13 6.54
N VAL A 334 -29.11 -9.21 5.76
CA VAL A 334 -29.33 -10.55 6.33
C VAL A 334 -28.16 -10.97 7.23
N ASN A 335 -26.92 -10.61 6.89
CA ASN A 335 -25.76 -10.88 7.75
C ASN A 335 -25.83 -10.11 9.08
N TYR A 336 -26.30 -8.87 9.08
CA TYR A 336 -26.58 -8.11 10.30
C TYR A 336 -27.68 -8.78 11.14
N LEU A 337 -28.81 -9.15 10.52
CA LEU A 337 -29.91 -9.82 11.24
C LEU A 337 -29.49 -11.20 11.79
N ARG A 338 -28.61 -11.93 11.09
CA ARG A 338 -28.04 -13.22 11.55
C ARG A 338 -27.06 -13.06 12.73
N ALA A 339 -26.39 -11.91 12.85
CA ALA A 339 -25.51 -11.62 13.97
C ALA A 339 -26.29 -11.15 15.21
N CYS A 340 -27.42 -10.45 14.98
CA CYS A 340 -28.30 -9.91 16.01
C CYS A 340 -28.91 -11.03 16.89
N PRO A 341 -28.81 -10.94 18.23
CA PRO A 341 -29.39 -11.93 19.15
C PRO A 341 -30.92 -11.78 19.35
N LEU A 342 -31.54 -10.72 18.83
CA LEU A 342 -32.92 -10.37 19.14
C LEU A 342 -33.92 -11.28 18.39
N PRO A 343 -34.98 -11.79 19.04
CA PRO A 343 -35.99 -12.64 18.39
C PRO A 343 -36.67 -12.00 17.18
N GLU A 344 -36.79 -10.67 17.18
CA GLU A 344 -37.34 -9.88 16.07
C GLU A 344 -36.48 -10.00 14.81
N ALA A 345 -35.15 -10.12 14.95
CA ALA A 345 -34.24 -10.28 13.81
C ALA A 345 -34.38 -11.66 13.15
N GLN A 346 -34.60 -12.71 13.93
CA GLN A 346 -34.88 -14.06 13.39
C GLN A 346 -36.22 -14.09 12.64
N LYS A 347 -37.29 -13.53 13.22
CA LYS A 347 -38.60 -13.36 12.54
C LYS A 347 -38.47 -12.54 11.26
N ALA A 348 -37.68 -11.48 11.28
CA ALA A 348 -37.40 -10.68 10.10
C ALA A 348 -36.73 -11.50 8.99
N ILE A 349 -35.74 -12.35 9.30
CA ILE A 349 -35.11 -13.23 8.28
C ILE A 349 -36.16 -14.14 7.63
N GLU A 350 -37.08 -14.72 8.40
CA GLU A 350 -38.16 -15.58 7.89
C GLU A 350 -39.18 -14.84 7.01
N GLU A 351 -39.38 -13.54 7.21
CA GLU A 351 -40.13 -12.69 6.27
C GLU A 351 -39.32 -12.40 4.99
N LEU A 352 -38.05 -12.02 5.14
CA LEU A 352 -37.20 -11.61 4.03
C LEU A 352 -36.82 -12.78 3.10
N GLU A 353 -36.72 -14.01 3.64
CA GLU A 353 -36.49 -15.25 2.88
C GLU A 353 -37.65 -15.58 1.92
N LYS A 354 -38.87 -15.05 2.18
CA LYS A 354 -40.02 -15.16 1.25
C LYS A 354 -39.96 -14.15 0.09
N ILE A 355 -39.15 -13.10 0.22
CA ILE A 355 -39.02 -12.01 -0.76
C ILE A 355 -37.79 -12.26 -1.67
N ASP A 356 -36.66 -12.65 -1.08
CA ASP A 356 -35.45 -13.02 -1.82
C ASP A 356 -34.72 -14.18 -1.10
N PRO A 357 -35.15 -15.43 -1.34
CA PRO A 357 -34.50 -16.60 -0.76
C PRO A 357 -33.03 -16.73 -1.20
N GLY A 358 -32.70 -16.23 -2.40
CA GLY A 358 -31.34 -16.22 -2.92
C GLY A 358 -30.40 -15.35 -2.08
N ALA A 359 -30.82 -14.17 -1.64
CA ALA A 359 -30.04 -13.32 -0.75
C ALA A 359 -29.80 -13.99 0.61
N VAL A 360 -30.82 -14.65 1.17
CA VAL A 360 -30.68 -15.36 2.44
C VAL A 360 -29.76 -16.58 2.30
N GLN A 361 -29.88 -17.34 1.21
CA GLN A 361 -28.98 -18.47 0.91
C GLN A 361 -27.53 -18.01 0.69
N ARG A 362 -27.29 -16.96 -0.10
CA ARG A 362 -25.94 -16.38 -0.30
C ARG A 362 -25.30 -15.94 1.01
N SER A 363 -26.10 -15.32 1.89
CA SER A 363 -25.66 -14.94 3.24
C SER A 363 -25.21 -16.15 4.04
N LYS A 364 -26.05 -17.20 4.11
CA LYS A 364 -25.76 -18.46 4.82
C LYS A 364 -24.52 -19.19 4.27
N ALA A 365 -24.30 -19.18 2.95
CA ALA A 365 -23.28 -19.98 2.28
C ALA A 365 -21.87 -19.34 2.23
N PHE A 366 -21.77 -18.03 1.99
CA PHE A 366 -20.48 -17.37 1.75
C PHE A 366 -19.92 -16.62 2.97
N PHE A 367 -20.75 -16.37 3.99
CA PHE A 367 -20.36 -15.56 5.14
C PHE A 367 -20.56 -16.33 6.45
N PRO A 368 -19.48 -16.60 7.22
CA PRO A 368 -19.64 -17.00 8.61
C PRO A 368 -20.42 -15.92 9.35
N ILE A 369 -21.15 -16.30 10.40
CA ILE A 369 -21.85 -15.30 11.23
C ILE A 369 -20.78 -14.32 11.74
N PRO A 370 -20.96 -12.99 11.55
CA PRO A 370 -20.01 -12.00 12.04
C PRO A 370 -19.64 -12.26 13.50
N ILE A 371 -18.35 -12.47 13.76
CA ILE A 371 -17.85 -12.69 15.11
C ILE A 371 -18.06 -11.37 15.86
N ARG A 372 -18.98 -11.39 16.85
CA ARG A 372 -19.24 -10.23 17.71
C ARG A 372 -17.94 -9.75 18.33
N SER A 373 -17.71 -8.45 18.33
CA SER A 373 -16.70 -7.88 19.21
C SER A 373 -17.05 -8.25 20.66
N LYS A 374 -16.06 -8.49 21.53
CA LYS A 374 -16.35 -8.71 22.95
C LYS A 374 -16.69 -7.37 23.61
N SER A 375 -17.92 -6.92 23.38
CA SER A 375 -18.57 -5.77 24.03
C SER A 375 -18.93 -6.04 25.51
N ASP A 376 -18.00 -6.66 26.25
CA ASP A 376 -17.90 -6.34 27.69
C ASP A 376 -17.73 -4.81 27.77
N GLY A 377 -18.36 -4.12 28.73
CA GLY A 377 -18.29 -2.64 28.88
C GLY A 377 -16.88 -2.04 29.07
N LYS A 378 -15.85 -2.89 28.98
CA LYS A 378 -14.45 -2.56 28.79
C LYS A 378 -14.16 -1.76 27.53
N ASP A 379 -14.94 -1.79 26.44
CA ASP A 379 -14.57 -1.03 25.23
C ASP A 379 -14.66 0.50 25.44
N ASP A 380 -15.71 1.00 26.09
CA ASP A 380 -15.78 2.39 26.53
C ASP A 380 -14.71 2.71 27.59
N GLN A 381 -14.38 1.73 28.46
CA GLN A 381 -13.33 1.87 29.45
C GLN A 381 -11.93 1.84 28.83
N ALA A 382 -11.72 1.12 27.74
CA ALA A 382 -10.48 1.00 26.99
C ALA A 382 -10.27 2.24 26.11
N SER A 383 -11.35 2.80 25.54
CA SER A 383 -11.31 4.13 24.93
C SER A 383 -10.90 5.20 25.95
N ARG A 384 -11.53 5.22 27.14
CA ARG A 384 -11.13 6.10 28.25
C ARG A 384 -9.67 5.88 28.66
N THR A 385 -9.23 4.63 28.83
CA THR A 385 -7.85 4.27 29.22
C THR A 385 -6.83 4.63 28.13
N ARG A 386 -7.16 4.46 26.85
CA ARG A 386 -6.31 4.82 25.70
C ARG A 386 -6.19 6.34 25.58
N LYS A 387 -7.30 7.06 25.77
CA LYS A 387 -7.36 8.52 25.87
C LYS A 387 -6.57 9.06 27.06
N GLU A 388 -6.68 8.42 28.23
CA GLU A 388 -5.87 8.75 29.41
C GLU A 388 -4.37 8.48 29.20
N ARG A 389 -4.01 7.37 28.54
CA ARG A 389 -2.61 7.07 28.16
C ARG A 389 -2.09 8.10 27.16
N PHE A 390 -2.88 8.48 26.16
CA PHE A 390 -2.55 9.53 25.19
C PHE A 390 -2.34 10.89 25.86
N GLU A 391 -3.28 11.34 26.69
CA GLU A 391 -3.17 12.58 27.48
C GLU A 391 -2.01 12.52 28.50
N LYS A 392 -1.66 11.34 29.04
CA LYS A 392 -0.49 11.15 29.90
C LYS A 392 0.83 11.28 29.13
N SER A 393 0.95 10.65 27.96
CA SER A 393 2.12 10.82 27.08
C SER A 393 2.28 12.28 26.65
N LYS A 394 1.17 12.94 26.31
CA LYS A 394 1.13 14.37 25.96
C LYS A 394 1.58 15.27 27.11
N ARG A 395 1.14 14.99 28.35
CA ARG A 395 1.60 15.72 29.54
C ARG A 395 3.10 15.54 29.82
N ALA A 396 3.66 14.36 29.54
CA ALA A 396 5.11 14.14 29.61
C ALA A 396 5.85 15.04 28.60
N LEU A 397 5.41 15.04 27.34
CA LEU A 397 5.97 15.86 26.25
C LEU A 397 5.99 17.37 26.59
N VAL A 398 4.89 17.88 27.14
CA VAL A 398 4.75 19.29 27.56
C VAL A 398 5.59 19.60 28.82
N SER A 399 5.89 18.60 29.66
CA SER A 399 6.73 18.79 30.84
C SER A 399 8.22 18.84 30.53
N GLU A 400 8.71 18.03 29.58
CA GLU A 400 10.11 18.05 29.14
C GLU A 400 10.44 19.34 28.38
N THR A 401 9.61 19.73 27.42
CA THR A 401 9.75 21.01 26.68
C THR A 401 9.67 22.26 27.57
N ARG A 402 9.08 22.16 28.77
CA ARG A 402 9.04 23.25 29.76
C ARG A 402 10.23 23.23 30.73
N SER A 403 10.95 22.10 30.86
CA SER A 403 12.12 21.95 31.71
C SER A 403 13.41 22.49 31.06
N ASP A 404 13.54 22.38 29.73
CA ASP A 404 14.79 22.71 29.02
C ASP A 404 15.00 24.20 28.70
N LYS A 405 14.09 25.10 29.09
CA LYS A 405 14.29 26.56 28.96
C LYS A 405 15.16 27.20 30.06
N ALA A 406 15.87 26.41 30.87
CA ALA A 406 16.68 26.93 31.97
C ALA A 406 17.99 26.15 32.25
N ARG A 407 18.89 26.02 31.25
CA ARG A 407 20.33 25.74 31.47
C ARG A 407 21.19 26.21 30.28
N PRO A 408 22.22 27.06 30.48
CA PRO A 408 23.22 27.29 29.46
C PRO A 408 24.17 26.10 29.42
N VAL A 409 24.17 25.34 28.31
CA VAL A 409 25.13 24.25 28.11
C VAL A 409 26.48 24.86 27.70
N GLY A 410 27.48 24.72 28.57
CA GLY A 410 28.84 25.20 28.30
C GLY A 410 29.49 24.43 27.14
N GLY A 411 30.27 25.14 26.33
CA GLY A 411 30.94 24.58 25.17
C GLY A 411 32.10 23.64 25.52
N LEU A 412 32.39 22.71 24.60
CA LEU A 412 33.66 21.98 24.51
C LEU A 412 34.54 22.63 23.42
N PRO A 413 35.88 22.59 23.57
CA PRO A 413 36.76 23.50 22.84
C PRO A 413 37.07 23.00 21.42
N ILE A 414 37.11 23.94 20.47
CA ILE A 414 37.66 23.73 19.14
C ILE A 414 39.07 24.32 19.13
N ASN A 415 40.10 23.50 18.94
CA ASN A 415 41.47 23.98 18.79
C ASN A 415 41.58 24.86 17.54
N GLY A 416 42.14 26.05 17.71
CA GLY A 416 42.21 27.04 16.65
C GLY A 416 43.42 26.87 15.73
N THR A 417 43.20 27.06 14.44
CA THR A 417 44.20 27.64 13.54
C THR A 417 43.55 28.80 12.80
N SER A 418 44.14 29.99 12.92
CA SER A 418 43.59 31.23 12.38
C SER A 418 43.89 31.36 10.88
N LEU A 419 42.93 31.82 10.06
CA LEU A 419 43.20 32.88 9.10
C LEU A 419 41.96 33.66 8.60
N LYS A 420 41.99 34.96 8.89
CA LYS A 420 41.35 36.14 8.28
C LYS A 420 40.26 36.01 7.20
N VAL A 421 39.19 36.78 7.46
CA VAL A 421 38.17 37.26 6.52
C VAL A 421 38.77 38.17 5.44
N ALA A 422 38.22 38.11 4.22
CA ALA A 422 38.26 39.19 3.24
C ALA A 422 36.94 39.21 2.44
N ASP A 423 36.32 40.39 2.30
CA ASP A 423 35.10 40.60 1.52
C ASP A 423 35.33 40.55 0.01
N ALA A 424 34.37 40.01 -0.75
CA ALA A 424 34.15 40.40 -2.15
C ALA A 424 32.75 40.00 -2.64
N SER A 425 31.92 40.99 -2.96
CA SER A 425 30.68 40.83 -3.71
C SER A 425 30.93 40.89 -5.23
N PHE A 426 30.39 39.97 -6.03
CA PHE A 426 30.07 40.27 -7.44
C PHE A 426 28.92 39.40 -8.01
N VAL A 427 28.52 39.73 -9.24
CA VAL A 427 27.19 39.55 -9.84
C VAL A 427 27.26 38.83 -11.21
N ALA A 428 26.19 38.09 -11.53
CA ALA A 428 25.66 37.73 -12.87
C ALA A 428 26.31 36.66 -13.79
N THR A 429 25.41 35.77 -14.24
CA THR A 429 25.20 35.23 -15.61
C THR A 429 26.27 34.40 -16.34
N GLY A 430 25.81 33.32 -17.00
CA GLY A 430 26.57 32.59 -18.03
C GLY A 430 25.85 31.34 -18.54
N ASP A 431 25.12 31.45 -19.65
CA ASP A 431 24.42 30.37 -20.36
C ASP A 431 25.36 29.62 -21.35
N ALA A 432 25.16 28.32 -21.59
CA ALA A 432 25.85 27.58 -22.66
C ALA A 432 25.17 26.24 -23.03
N THR A 433 25.00 26.01 -24.35
CA THR A 433 24.38 24.81 -24.93
C THR A 433 25.28 24.12 -25.97
N ALA A 434 25.27 22.78 -26.03
CA ALA A 434 25.71 21.95 -27.18
C ALA A 434 25.20 20.51 -26.97
N LYS A 435 24.36 19.88 -27.81
CA LYS A 435 24.38 19.50 -29.25
C LYS A 435 24.82 18.05 -29.50
N ARG A 436 24.04 17.40 -30.38
CA ARG A 436 24.07 15.97 -30.78
C ARG A 436 25.33 15.59 -31.57
N ASN A 437 25.57 14.29 -31.71
CA ASN A 437 25.86 13.67 -33.02
C ASN A 437 25.37 12.21 -33.08
N HIS A 438 25.30 11.68 -34.30
CA HIS A 438 24.60 10.46 -34.70
C HIS A 438 25.42 9.80 -35.82
N SER A 439 25.50 8.46 -35.86
CA SER A 439 26.03 7.72 -36.99
C SER A 439 25.56 6.26 -36.94
N ASP A 440 25.00 5.80 -38.06
CA ASP A 440 24.64 4.41 -38.33
C ASP A 440 25.88 3.52 -38.51
N ASP A 441 25.71 2.20 -38.35
CA ASP A 441 26.15 1.21 -39.34
C ASP A 441 25.68 -0.20 -38.95
N ALA A 442 25.29 -1.00 -39.95
CA ALA A 442 24.95 -2.41 -39.82
C ALA A 442 25.54 -3.20 -41.00
N PRO A 443 25.99 -4.45 -40.79
CA PRO A 443 25.68 -5.45 -41.82
C PRO A 443 25.36 -6.89 -41.33
N GLN A 444 24.34 -7.45 -41.98
CA GLN A 444 24.29 -8.80 -42.60
C GLN A 444 24.12 -10.07 -41.73
N LEU A 445 23.12 -10.86 -42.12
CA LEU A 445 22.91 -12.26 -41.72
C LEU A 445 23.89 -13.21 -42.43
N THR A 446 24.18 -14.36 -41.82
CA THR A 446 24.40 -15.63 -42.54
C THR A 446 23.69 -16.78 -41.82
N THR A 447 23.48 -17.89 -42.52
CA THR A 447 22.28 -18.73 -42.37
C THR A 447 22.59 -20.23 -42.31
N VAL A 448 21.68 -21.01 -41.69
CA VAL A 448 21.46 -22.48 -41.87
C VAL A 448 22.50 -23.46 -41.26
N ALA A 449 22.03 -24.35 -40.36
CA ALA A 449 22.10 -25.83 -40.52
C ALA A 449 21.37 -26.63 -39.40
N SER A 450 20.98 -27.87 -39.70
CA SER A 450 20.09 -28.74 -38.88
C SER A 450 20.26 -30.23 -39.30
N ILE A 451 19.77 -31.30 -38.64
CA ILE A 451 18.75 -31.40 -37.56
C ILE A 451 19.14 -32.31 -36.36
N PRO A 452 19.23 -33.66 -36.45
CA PRO A 452 18.45 -34.44 -35.48
C PRO A 452 19.22 -35.44 -34.59
N GLY A 453 18.63 -35.81 -33.44
CA GLY A 453 19.14 -36.91 -32.61
C GLY A 453 18.37 -37.20 -31.32
N ALA A 454 17.07 -37.51 -31.38
CA ALA A 454 16.30 -37.87 -30.19
C ALA A 454 16.55 -39.33 -29.73
N LYS A 455 16.75 -39.54 -28.42
CA LYS A 455 16.46 -40.81 -27.74
C LYS A 455 15.82 -40.57 -26.37
N LEU A 456 14.57 -41.00 -26.24
CA LEU A 456 13.84 -41.15 -24.98
C LEU A 456 14.28 -42.45 -24.27
N LEU A 457 14.33 -42.42 -22.92
CA LEU A 457 13.80 -43.44 -21.99
C LEU A 457 14.26 -43.17 -20.55
N GLY A 458 13.42 -43.47 -19.55
CA GLY A 458 13.84 -43.61 -18.14
C GLY A 458 13.14 -42.69 -17.13
N SER A 459 11.85 -42.92 -16.88
CA SER A 459 11.07 -42.19 -15.87
C SER A 459 11.39 -42.59 -14.41
N ARG A 460 11.50 -41.58 -13.52
CA ARG A 460 11.00 -41.66 -12.13
C ARG A 460 10.42 -40.31 -11.73
N ILE A 461 9.13 -40.30 -11.40
CA ILE A 461 8.43 -39.13 -10.88
C ILE A 461 8.42 -39.24 -9.34
N LEU A 462 8.93 -38.23 -8.66
CA LEU A 462 8.64 -37.95 -7.26
C LEU A 462 7.78 -36.66 -7.21
N PRO A 463 6.90 -36.51 -6.20
CA PRO A 463 5.88 -35.46 -6.21
C PRO A 463 6.53 -34.09 -6.04
N ASN A 464 6.60 -33.34 -7.14
CA ASN A 464 7.22 -32.04 -7.15
C ASN A 464 6.35 -31.03 -6.39
N GLN A 465 6.95 -30.21 -5.53
CA GLN A 465 6.24 -29.07 -4.98
C GLN A 465 5.87 -28.12 -6.12
N LEU A 466 4.65 -27.58 -6.09
CA LEU A 466 4.09 -26.79 -7.17
C LEU A 466 4.73 -25.40 -7.22
N ASN A 467 5.89 -25.30 -7.89
CA ASN A 467 6.43 -24.02 -8.32
C ASN A 467 5.42 -23.36 -9.30
N PRO A 468 4.87 -22.17 -8.98
CA PRO A 468 3.86 -21.50 -9.82
C PRO A 468 4.38 -21.07 -11.20
N TRP A 469 5.70 -21.09 -11.41
CA TRP A 469 6.37 -20.75 -12.67
C TRP A 469 6.78 -21.97 -13.51
N ASN A 470 6.29 -23.17 -13.19
CA ASN A 470 6.49 -24.31 -14.08
C ASN A 470 5.81 -24.04 -15.43
N LEU A 471 6.62 -23.85 -16.48
CA LEU A 471 6.17 -23.52 -17.84
C LEU A 471 5.09 -24.48 -18.35
N THR A 472 5.15 -25.77 -17.97
CA THR A 472 4.13 -26.77 -18.31
C THR A 472 2.78 -26.46 -17.68
N LEU A 473 2.76 -26.01 -16.41
CA LEU A 473 1.53 -25.63 -15.71
C LEU A 473 0.90 -24.38 -16.34
N VAL A 474 1.73 -23.37 -16.66
CA VAL A 474 1.28 -22.13 -17.30
C VAL A 474 0.68 -22.41 -18.69
N MET A 475 1.35 -23.24 -19.50
CA MET A 475 0.86 -23.65 -20.82
C MET A 475 -0.45 -24.45 -20.74
N VAL A 476 -0.61 -25.34 -19.75
CA VAL A 476 -1.86 -26.08 -19.52
C VAL A 476 -2.99 -25.16 -19.10
N MET A 477 -2.75 -24.18 -18.22
CA MET A 477 -3.76 -23.19 -17.81
C MET A 477 -4.17 -22.26 -18.96
N GLY A 478 -3.21 -21.87 -19.82
CA GLY A 478 -3.49 -21.12 -21.05
C GLY A 478 -4.36 -21.90 -22.04
N LEU A 479 -4.03 -23.17 -22.29
CA LEU A 479 -4.83 -24.07 -23.14
C LEU A 479 -6.23 -24.32 -22.57
N ALA A 480 -6.36 -24.56 -21.27
CA ALA A 480 -7.66 -24.72 -20.61
C ALA A 480 -8.54 -23.46 -20.77
N SER A 481 -7.94 -22.27 -20.60
CA SER A 481 -8.64 -20.99 -20.80
C SER A 481 -9.10 -20.80 -22.25
N LEU A 482 -8.26 -21.18 -23.23
CA LEU A 482 -8.61 -21.16 -24.65
C LEU A 482 -9.77 -22.13 -24.96
N CYS A 483 -9.73 -23.35 -24.43
CA CYS A 483 -10.80 -24.33 -24.59
C CYS A 483 -12.13 -23.87 -23.97
N ILE A 484 -12.10 -23.22 -22.80
CA ILE A 484 -13.29 -22.63 -22.16
C ILE A 484 -13.85 -21.48 -23.02
N GLY A 485 -13.00 -20.61 -23.55
CA GLY A 485 -13.41 -19.53 -24.47
C GLY A 485 -14.09 -20.09 -25.73
N ILE A 486 -13.50 -21.09 -26.36
CA ILE A 486 -14.06 -21.78 -27.53
C ILE A 486 -15.39 -22.46 -27.16
N PHE A 487 -15.49 -23.12 -26.01
CA PHE A 487 -16.72 -23.76 -25.55
C PHE A 487 -17.86 -22.74 -25.33
N LEU A 488 -17.58 -21.59 -24.71
CA LEU A 488 -18.58 -20.53 -24.47
C LEU A 488 -19.07 -19.87 -25.78
N VAL A 489 -18.18 -19.75 -26.78
CA VAL A 489 -18.55 -19.26 -28.12
C VAL A 489 -19.39 -20.29 -28.89
N LEU A 490 -19.01 -21.57 -28.85
CA LEU A 490 -19.71 -22.64 -29.58
C LEU A 490 -21.04 -23.06 -28.94
N THR A 491 -21.19 -22.91 -27.61
CA THR A 491 -22.44 -23.28 -26.91
C THR A 491 -23.50 -22.19 -26.92
N GLY A 492 -23.18 -20.98 -27.41
CA GLY A 492 -24.13 -19.89 -27.62
C GLY A 492 -24.87 -19.50 -26.34
N GLY A 493 -24.18 -18.76 -25.45
CA GLY A 493 -24.67 -18.39 -24.12
C GLY A 493 -26.15 -18.01 -24.08
N ARG A 494 -26.98 -18.90 -23.53
CA ARG A 494 -28.44 -18.73 -23.48
C ARG A 494 -28.82 -17.62 -22.51
N VAL A 495 -29.47 -16.58 -23.04
CA VAL A 495 -30.32 -15.68 -22.28
C VAL A 495 -31.45 -16.51 -21.67
N PHE A 496 -31.71 -16.32 -20.38
CA PHE A 496 -32.71 -17.07 -19.62
C PHE A 496 -34.05 -16.31 -19.68
N ASP A 497 -34.93 -16.66 -20.62
CA ASP A 497 -36.32 -16.19 -20.59
C ASP A 497 -37.11 -16.96 -19.53
N PRO A 498 -37.87 -16.30 -18.64
CA PRO A 498 -38.73 -16.97 -17.68
C PRO A 498 -39.96 -17.58 -18.36
N PRO A 499 -40.46 -18.73 -17.90
CA PRO A 499 -41.63 -19.37 -18.49
C PRO A 499 -42.90 -18.56 -18.24
N LYS A 500 -43.74 -18.42 -19.26
CA LYS A 500 -45.11 -17.92 -19.12
C LYS A 500 -46.02 -19.03 -18.55
N ALA A 501 -46.54 -18.80 -17.35
CA ALA A 501 -47.77 -19.38 -16.82
C ALA A 501 -48.38 -18.37 -15.84
#